data_AF-A0A965E1L3-F1
#
_entry.id   AF-A0A965E1L3-F1
#
_cell.length_a   1.000
_cell.length_b   1.000
_cell.length_c   1.000
_cell.angle_alpha   90.00
_cell.angle_beta   90.00
_cell.angle_gamma   90.00
#
_symmetry.space_group_name_H-M   'P 1'
#
loop_
_entity.id
_entity.type
_entity.pdbx_description
1 polymer ?
#
loop_
_entity_poly.entity_id
_entity_poly.type
_entity_poly.pdbx_seq_one_letter_code
_entity_poly.pdbx_strand_id
1 'polypeptide(L)'
;PRCSALIRRASSDAVRAEQHAVAANIDTVFIVHAATNESNQRRVERELVLAFDSGATPVLVLTKNDLQDAPQHIAELRDVAHVCGIACHVVSGLTGDGLDTLAKYGENHRSVAVLGASGVGKSTLVNRLIGENSQQVGEVRDGDQRGRHTTVAADLLSMPNGGWLIDTPGLRALNLWTSGHGIERAFADIFKLADSCKFRDCKHQDEPLPSD
;
A
#
# COMPACT_ATOMS: atom_id res chain seq x y z
N PRO A 1 -16.35 16.21 -7.45
CA PRO A 1 -15.34 15.52 -8.29
C PRO A 1 -14.46 14.63 -7.41
N ARG A 2 -14.09 13.41 -7.85
CA ARG A 2 -13.15 12.56 -7.10
C ARG A 2 -11.73 12.93 -7.51
N CYS A 3 -10.83 13.09 -6.55
CA CYS A 3 -9.43 13.46 -6.83
C CYS A 3 -8.52 12.24 -7.06
N SER A 4 -8.88 11.08 -6.51
CA SER A 4 -8.17 9.80 -6.66
C SER A 4 -9.10 8.63 -6.34
N ALA A 5 -8.78 7.43 -6.83
CA ALA A 5 -9.53 6.21 -6.52
C ALA A 5 -8.72 4.93 -6.72
N LEU A 6 -8.71 4.03 -5.73
CA LEU A 6 -8.30 2.64 -5.92
C LEU A 6 -9.49 1.88 -6.50
N ILE A 7 -9.35 1.33 -7.71
CA ILE A 7 -10.43 0.66 -8.43
C ILE A 7 -10.11 -0.83 -8.58
N ARG A 8 -11.05 -1.69 -8.17
CA ARG A 8 -10.99 -3.11 -8.46
C ARG A 8 -11.62 -3.38 -9.82
N ARG A 9 -10.88 -4.04 -10.72
CA ARG A 9 -11.41 -4.62 -11.96
C ARG A 9 -11.59 -6.13 -11.76
N ALA A 10 -12.79 -6.65 -11.97
CA ALA A 10 -13.04 -8.08 -11.93
C ALA A 10 -12.66 -8.70 -13.28
N SER A 11 -11.85 -9.76 -13.27
CA SER A 11 -11.56 -10.56 -14.46
C SER A 11 -12.58 -11.69 -14.59
N SER A 12 -13.68 -11.47 -15.30
CA SER A 12 -14.49 -12.56 -15.86
C SER A 12 -15.17 -12.14 -17.17
N ASP A 13 -14.88 -12.89 -18.24
CA ASP A 13 -15.32 -12.71 -19.64
C ASP A 13 -16.83 -12.95 -19.89
N ALA A 14 -17.74 -12.59 -18.98
CA ALA A 14 -19.17 -12.85 -19.23
C ALA A 14 -20.19 -11.89 -18.61
N VAL A 15 -19.81 -10.95 -17.74
CA VAL A 15 -20.76 -9.99 -17.16
C VAL A 15 -20.03 -8.67 -17.02
N ARG A 16 -20.65 -7.57 -17.47
CA ARG A 16 -20.19 -6.18 -17.32
C ARG A 16 -19.32 -6.05 -16.06
N ALA A 17 -18.01 -5.92 -16.25
CA ALA A 17 -17.07 -5.76 -15.15
C ALA A 17 -17.35 -4.40 -14.49
N GLU A 18 -18.22 -4.40 -13.48
CA GLU A 18 -18.49 -3.21 -12.69
C GLU A 18 -17.20 -2.83 -11.96
N GLN A 19 -16.64 -1.68 -12.34
CA GLN A 19 -15.52 -1.06 -11.64
C GLN A 19 -15.98 -0.70 -10.24
N HIS A 20 -15.57 -1.48 -9.23
CA HIS A 20 -15.91 -1.18 -7.85
C HIS A 20 -14.78 -0.35 -7.24
N ALA A 21 -15.06 0.91 -6.94
CA ALA A 21 -14.13 1.76 -6.20
C ALA A 21 -13.96 1.19 -4.79
N VAL A 22 -12.73 0.80 -4.47
CA VAL A 22 -12.33 0.20 -3.19
C VAL A 22 -12.08 1.28 -2.13
N ALA A 23 -11.54 2.41 -2.56
CA ALA A 23 -11.40 3.63 -1.79
C ALA A 23 -11.28 4.80 -2.77
N ALA A 24 -11.76 5.98 -2.40
CA ALA A 24 -11.71 7.19 -3.22
C ALA A 24 -11.36 8.40 -2.36
N ASN A 25 -10.82 9.45 -2.99
CA ASN A 25 -10.29 10.63 -2.32
C ASN A 25 -9.20 10.26 -1.30
N ILE A 26 -8.20 9.52 -1.78
CA ILE A 26 -6.98 9.14 -1.07
C ILE A 26 -5.86 10.11 -1.49
N ASP A 27 -5.26 10.83 -0.55
CA ASP A 27 -4.15 11.73 -0.86
C ASP A 27 -2.83 10.97 -0.94
N THR A 28 -2.63 10.00 -0.05
CA THR A 28 -1.38 9.23 0.07
C THR A 28 -1.66 7.73 0.25
N VAL A 29 -0.86 6.89 -0.40
CA VAL A 29 -0.87 5.44 -0.21
C VAL A 29 0.47 5.02 0.39
N PHE A 30 0.45 4.52 1.62
CA PHE A 30 1.60 3.89 2.27
C PHE A 30 1.74 2.46 1.77
N ILE A 31 2.88 2.15 1.16
CA ILE A 31 3.27 0.81 0.75
C ILE A 31 4.19 0.28 1.83
N VAL A 32 3.69 -0.65 2.65
CA VAL A 32 4.33 -1.08 3.90
C VAL A 32 4.99 -2.43 3.74
N HIS A 33 6.30 -2.48 3.99
CA HIS A 33 7.12 -3.69 4.00
C HIS A 33 7.93 -3.75 5.29
N ALA A 34 8.28 -4.96 5.74
CA ALA A 34 9.22 -5.10 6.86
C ALA A 34 10.64 -4.88 6.36
N ALA A 35 11.48 -4.22 7.16
CA ALA A 35 12.90 -4.02 6.91
C ALA A 35 13.72 -5.31 7.21
N THR A 36 13.29 -6.43 6.65
CA THR A 36 13.91 -7.76 6.82
C THR A 36 14.20 -8.37 5.44
N ASN A 37 15.04 -9.40 5.37
CA ASN A 37 15.41 -10.07 4.10
C ASN A 37 14.23 -10.79 3.40
N GLU A 38 13.04 -10.80 4.00
CA GLU A 38 11.84 -11.43 3.46
C GLU A 38 11.01 -10.48 2.57
N SER A 39 11.30 -9.18 2.56
CA SER A 39 10.60 -8.26 1.65
C SER A 39 10.98 -8.52 0.19
N ASN A 40 9.96 -8.52 -0.65
CA ASN A 40 10.09 -8.90 -2.05
C ASN A 40 10.03 -7.64 -2.92
N GLN A 41 11.14 -7.28 -3.56
CA GLN A 41 11.22 -6.12 -4.44
C GLN A 41 10.12 -6.12 -5.52
N ARG A 42 9.87 -7.25 -6.18
CA ARG A 42 8.83 -7.34 -7.23
C ARG A 42 7.43 -7.04 -6.70
N ARG A 43 7.19 -7.30 -5.42
CA ARG A 43 5.92 -6.98 -4.77
C ARG A 43 5.80 -5.47 -4.53
N VAL A 44 6.87 -4.82 -4.08
CA VAL A 44 6.93 -3.36 -3.92
C VAL A 44 6.61 -2.68 -5.26
N GLU A 45 7.27 -3.10 -6.34
CA GLU A 45 7.03 -2.57 -7.70
C GLU A 45 5.56 -2.69 -8.11
N ARG A 46 4.92 -3.83 -7.84
CA ARG A 46 3.50 -4.05 -8.16
C ARG A 46 2.57 -3.17 -7.33
N GLU A 47 2.85 -2.99 -6.05
CA GLU A 47 2.07 -2.11 -5.18
C GLU A 47 2.26 -0.63 -5.55
N LEU A 48 3.44 -0.25 -6.05
CA LEU A 48 3.70 1.07 -6.60
C LEU A 48 2.84 1.35 -7.83
N VAL A 49 2.74 0.40 -8.76
CA VAL A 49 1.86 0.52 -9.94
C VAL A 49 0.41 0.79 -9.51
N LEU A 50 -0.10 0.09 -8.48
CA LEU A 50 -1.45 0.33 -7.96
C LEU A 50 -1.60 1.73 -7.35
N ALA A 51 -0.62 2.17 -6.57
CA ALA A 51 -0.66 3.48 -5.94
C ALA A 51 -0.66 4.60 -7.00
N PHE A 52 0.20 4.50 -8.02
CA PHE A 52 0.23 5.46 -9.12
C PHE A 52 -1.04 5.47 -9.97
N ASP A 53 -1.58 4.29 -10.34
CA ASP A 53 -2.85 4.19 -11.10
C ASP A 53 -4.03 4.83 -10.33
N SER A 54 -3.99 4.78 -9.00
CA SER A 54 -5.03 5.39 -8.17
C SER A 54 -5.06 6.93 -8.21
N GLY A 55 -3.98 7.56 -8.67
CA GLY A 55 -3.77 9.01 -8.62
C GLY A 55 -3.35 9.56 -7.25
N ALA A 56 -3.19 8.71 -6.24
CA ALA A 56 -2.65 9.09 -4.93
C ALA A 56 -1.12 9.14 -4.94
N THR A 57 -0.53 9.86 -3.99
CA THR A 57 0.93 9.91 -3.83
C THR A 57 1.43 8.63 -3.15
N PRO A 58 2.29 7.81 -3.77
CA PRO A 58 2.86 6.65 -3.11
C PRO A 58 3.97 7.05 -2.13
N VAL A 59 4.07 6.33 -1.01
CA VAL A 59 5.16 6.45 -0.05
C VAL A 59 5.56 5.06 0.40
N LEU A 60 6.84 4.72 0.26
CA LEU A 60 7.37 3.44 0.75
C LEU A 60 7.67 3.56 2.25
N VAL A 61 7.18 2.60 3.03
CA VAL A 61 7.37 2.55 4.48
C VAL A 61 7.97 1.21 4.86
N LEU A 62 9.21 1.23 5.34
CA LEU A 62 9.94 0.06 5.80
C LEU A 62 9.86 -0.01 7.33
N THR A 63 9.06 -0.93 7.87
CA THR A 63 8.78 -1.10 9.29
C THR A 63 9.78 -2.05 9.96
N LYS A 64 9.66 -2.24 11.28
CA LYS A 64 10.51 -3.16 12.06
C LYS A 64 12.01 -2.83 11.99
N ASN A 65 12.35 -1.54 11.83
CA ASN A 65 13.75 -1.09 11.81
C ASN A 65 14.53 -1.48 13.08
N ASP A 66 13.82 -1.69 14.19
CA ASP A 66 14.37 -2.17 15.46
C ASP A 66 15.08 -3.53 15.36
N LEU A 67 14.77 -4.36 14.36
CA LEU A 67 15.43 -5.65 14.16
C LEU A 67 16.83 -5.50 13.56
N GLN A 68 17.11 -4.45 12.79
CA GLN A 68 18.41 -4.18 12.14
C GLN A 68 18.96 -5.35 11.28
N ASP A 69 18.08 -6.20 10.77
CA ASP A 69 18.46 -7.49 10.17
C ASP A 69 18.98 -7.40 8.72
N ALA A 70 18.70 -6.30 8.00
CA ALA A 70 18.82 -6.28 6.53
C ALA A 70 19.28 -4.94 5.93
N PRO A 71 20.45 -4.41 6.31
CA PRO A 71 20.91 -3.09 5.85
C PRO A 71 21.10 -2.99 4.33
N GLN A 72 21.61 -4.04 3.66
CA GLN A 72 21.73 -4.03 2.20
C GLN A 72 20.35 -3.98 1.52
N HIS A 73 19.40 -4.78 2.01
CA HIS A 73 18.07 -4.86 1.40
C HIS A 73 17.28 -3.54 1.58
N ILE A 74 17.43 -2.87 2.72
CA ILE A 74 16.88 -1.53 2.93
C ILE A 74 17.46 -0.54 1.91
N ALA A 75 18.75 -0.64 1.57
CA ALA A 75 19.36 0.21 0.56
C ALA A 75 18.79 -0.06 -0.84
N GLU A 76 18.61 -1.32 -1.22
CA GLU A 76 17.97 -1.70 -2.50
C GLU A 76 16.56 -1.11 -2.64
N LEU A 77 15.73 -1.24 -1.59
CA LEU A 77 14.37 -0.70 -1.59
C LEU A 77 14.35 0.84 -1.60
N ARG A 78 15.34 1.48 -0.98
CA ARG A 78 15.54 2.93 -1.09
C ARG A 78 15.92 3.36 -2.50
N ASP A 79 16.74 2.58 -3.19
CA ASP A 79 17.11 2.85 -4.59
C ASP A 79 15.89 2.74 -5.49
N VAL A 80 15.04 1.73 -5.29
CA VAL A 80 13.75 1.61 -6.00
C VAL A 80 12.89 2.85 -5.76
N ALA A 81 12.71 3.26 -4.50
CA ALA A 81 11.94 4.46 -4.17
C ALA A 81 12.52 5.72 -4.84
N HIS A 82 13.85 5.86 -4.84
CA HIS A 82 14.54 6.97 -5.48
C HIS A 82 14.31 7.00 -7.00
N VAL A 83 14.45 5.86 -7.68
CA VAL A 83 14.21 5.74 -9.12
C VAL A 83 12.75 6.06 -9.47
N CYS A 84 11.81 5.65 -8.63
CA CYS A 84 10.39 5.95 -8.79
C CYS A 84 10.02 7.39 -8.36
N GLY A 85 10.95 8.18 -7.82
CA GLY A 85 10.70 9.55 -7.38
C GLY A 85 9.76 9.67 -6.17
N ILE A 86 9.69 8.64 -5.31
CA ILE A 86 8.82 8.60 -4.14
C ILE A 86 9.61 8.70 -2.84
N ALA A 87 8.94 9.13 -1.76
CA ALA A 87 9.53 9.12 -0.44
C ALA A 87 9.65 7.69 0.11
N CYS A 88 10.73 7.42 0.84
CA CYS A 88 10.95 6.17 1.57
C CYS A 88 11.29 6.46 3.03
N HIS A 89 10.47 5.95 3.95
CA HIS A 89 10.67 6.10 5.39
C HIS A 89 10.99 4.75 6.01
N VAL A 90 12.02 4.73 6.85
CA VAL A 90 12.37 3.57 7.66
C VAL A 90 11.92 3.86 9.09
N VAL A 91 11.06 3.01 9.64
CA VAL A 91 10.33 3.28 10.89
C VAL A 91 10.27 2.04 11.78
N SER A 92 9.95 2.25 13.05
CA SER A 92 9.60 1.18 13.96
C SER A 92 8.29 1.50 14.69
N GLY A 93 7.27 0.66 14.47
CA GLY A 93 6.05 0.73 15.26
C GLY A 93 6.25 0.32 16.72
N LEU A 94 7.34 -0.40 17.03
CA LEU A 94 7.66 -0.83 18.39
C LEU A 94 8.30 0.31 19.18
N THR A 95 9.36 0.92 18.67
CA THR A 95 10.10 2.00 19.35
C THR A 95 9.48 3.38 19.13
N GLY A 96 8.67 3.55 18.09
CA GLY A 96 8.13 4.84 17.67
C GLY A 96 9.02 5.61 16.70
N ASP A 97 10.20 5.08 16.35
CA ASP A 97 11.14 5.72 15.45
C ASP A 97 10.51 6.03 14.08
N GLY A 98 10.68 7.26 13.61
CA GLY A 98 10.19 7.76 12.32
C GLY A 98 8.67 7.97 12.20
N LEU A 99 7.86 7.67 13.24
CA LEU A 99 6.40 7.80 13.15
C LEU A 99 5.91 9.25 13.06
N ASP A 100 6.61 10.20 13.68
CA ASP A 100 6.28 11.63 13.58
C ASP A 100 6.37 12.13 12.13
N THR A 101 7.32 11.60 11.35
CA THR A 101 7.45 11.92 9.93
C THR A 101 6.29 11.35 9.12
N LEU A 102 5.82 10.14 9.46
CA LEU A 102 4.65 9.53 8.82
C LEU A 102 3.35 10.24 9.19
N ALA A 103 3.22 10.74 10.42
CA ALA A 103 2.04 11.48 10.85
C ALA A 103 1.78 12.70 9.97
N LYS A 104 2.82 13.38 9.50
CA LYS A 104 2.73 14.58 8.63
C LYS A 104 1.90 14.37 7.35
N TYR A 105 1.82 13.14 6.84
CA TYR A 105 0.99 12.84 5.66
C TYR A 105 -0.50 12.96 5.93
N GLY A 106 -0.95 12.89 7.18
CA GLY A 106 -2.34 13.15 7.58
C GLY A 106 -2.64 14.62 7.88
N GLU A 107 -1.65 15.51 7.94
CA GLU A 107 -1.88 16.92 8.23
C GLU A 107 -2.74 17.59 7.15
N ASN A 108 -3.44 18.67 7.53
CA ASN A 108 -4.37 19.40 6.65
C ASN A 108 -5.53 18.52 6.18
N HIS A 109 -6.02 17.62 7.05
CA HIS A 109 -7.16 16.73 6.77
C HIS A 109 -6.95 15.76 5.61
N ARG A 110 -5.69 15.42 5.34
CA ARG A 110 -5.33 14.47 4.30
C ARG A 110 -5.64 13.05 4.71
N SER A 111 -5.90 12.24 3.69
CA SER A 111 -6.30 10.85 3.78
C SER A 111 -5.17 9.93 3.36
N VAL A 112 -4.94 8.89 4.16
CA VAL A 112 -3.87 7.92 3.97
C VAL A 112 -4.47 6.52 3.90
N ALA A 113 -4.16 5.78 2.83
CA ALA A 113 -4.45 4.36 2.73
C ALA A 113 -3.18 3.55 2.99
N VAL A 114 -3.32 2.34 3.53
CA VAL A 114 -2.20 1.45 3.86
C VAL A 114 -2.28 0.15 3.09
N LEU A 115 -1.27 -0.12 2.27
CA LEU A 115 -1.08 -1.34 1.50
C LEU A 115 0.11 -2.15 2.01
N GLY A 116 0.04 -3.47 1.94
CA GLY A 116 1.18 -4.36 2.21
C GLY A 116 0.74 -5.75 2.70
N ALA A 117 1.68 -6.70 2.70
CA ALA A 117 1.42 -8.09 3.07
C ALA A 117 1.05 -8.26 4.56
N SER A 118 0.39 -9.37 4.93
CA SER A 118 0.16 -9.68 6.35
C SER A 118 1.49 -9.83 7.09
N GLY A 119 1.54 -9.47 8.38
CA GLY A 119 2.74 -9.62 9.21
C GLY A 119 3.83 -8.56 9.04
N VAL A 120 3.73 -7.65 8.06
CA VAL A 120 4.71 -6.54 7.87
C VAL A 120 4.54 -5.38 8.86
N GLY A 121 3.68 -5.49 9.88
CA GLY A 121 3.52 -4.45 10.90
C GLY A 121 2.52 -3.34 10.59
N LYS A 122 1.63 -3.49 9.60
CA LYS A 122 0.59 -2.49 9.26
C LYS A 122 -0.32 -2.13 10.43
N SER A 123 -0.86 -3.12 11.15
CA SER A 123 -1.78 -2.85 12.27
C SER A 123 -1.07 -2.12 13.41
N THR A 124 0.17 -2.49 13.72
CA THR A 124 0.99 -1.77 14.68
C THR A 124 1.24 -0.32 14.24
N LEU A 125 1.55 -0.10 12.95
CA LEU A 125 1.74 1.23 12.40
C LEU A 125 0.45 2.07 12.48
N VAL A 126 -0.70 1.52 12.05
CA VAL A 126 -2.01 2.18 12.08
C VAL A 126 -2.36 2.59 13.50
N ASN A 127 -2.29 1.66 14.47
CA ASN A 127 -2.63 1.93 15.87
C ASN A 127 -1.79 3.09 16.44
N ARG A 128 -0.49 3.12 16.14
CA ARG A 128 0.39 4.21 16.56
C ARG A 128 0.00 5.55 15.93
N LEU A 129 -0.32 5.56 14.64
CA LEU A 129 -0.68 6.78 13.91
C LEU A 129 -2.04 7.36 14.32
N ILE A 130 -2.98 6.54 14.79
CA ILE A 130 -4.27 7.00 15.34
C ILE A 130 -4.18 7.41 16.83
N GLY A 131 -2.98 7.32 17.44
CA GLY A 131 -2.76 7.66 18.85
C GLY A 131 -3.20 6.58 19.84
N GLU A 132 -3.55 5.38 19.37
CA GLU A 132 -3.78 4.23 20.22
C GLU A 132 -2.44 3.64 20.67
N ASN A 133 -2.01 4.01 21.87
CA ASN A 133 -0.87 3.38 22.56
C ASN A 133 -1.26 1.98 23.04
N SER A 134 -1.47 1.03 22.13
CA SER A 134 -1.85 -0.32 22.53
C SER A 134 -0.63 -1.22 22.73
N GLN A 135 -0.32 -1.45 24.00
CA GLN A 135 0.48 -2.57 24.50
C GLN A 135 -0.27 -3.92 24.41
N GLN A 136 -1.29 -4.04 23.54
CA GLN A 136 -1.96 -5.29 23.22
C GLN A 136 -1.79 -5.62 21.74
N VAL A 137 -0.58 -6.03 21.36
CA VAL A 137 -0.42 -7.00 20.25
C VAL A 137 -0.78 -8.37 20.81
N GLY A 138 -2.03 -8.52 21.21
CA GLY A 138 -2.61 -9.77 21.69
C GLY A 138 -3.38 -10.40 20.55
N GLU A 139 -2.65 -11.13 19.72
CA GLU A 139 -3.16 -11.96 18.63
C GLU A 139 -3.99 -11.25 17.55
N VAL A 140 -3.85 -11.76 16.35
CA VAL A 140 -4.80 -11.55 15.27
C VAL A 140 -6.21 -11.74 15.88
N ARG A 141 -7.13 -10.79 15.68
CA ARG A 141 -8.57 -11.10 15.80
C ARG A 141 -8.89 -12.11 14.70
N ASP A 142 -8.51 -13.36 14.95
CA ASP A 142 -8.65 -14.54 14.08
C ASP A 142 -9.97 -15.27 14.39
N GLY A 143 -10.95 -14.51 14.90
CA GLY A 143 -12.17 -15.06 15.45
C GLY A 143 -13.23 -13.99 15.63
N ASP A 144 -13.82 -13.55 14.53
CA ASP A 144 -15.21 -13.07 14.60
C ASP A 144 -16.03 -13.74 13.49
N GLN A 145 -16.16 -15.06 13.64
CA GLN A 145 -17.23 -15.80 12.99
C GLN A 145 -18.53 -15.56 13.78
N ARG A 146 -19.45 -14.87 13.10
CA ARG A 146 -20.92 -14.79 13.29
C ARG A 146 -21.47 -13.61 14.10
N GLY A 147 -22.21 -12.76 13.40
CA GLY A 147 -23.45 -12.21 13.97
C GLY A 147 -24.08 -11.00 13.32
N ARG A 148 -24.62 -11.16 12.10
CA ARG A 148 -25.86 -10.53 11.61
C ARG A 148 -26.07 -8.99 11.75
N HIS A 149 -26.04 -8.35 10.58
CA HIS A 149 -26.63 -7.05 10.21
C HIS A 149 -25.95 -5.82 10.85
N THR A 150 -25.14 -5.04 10.13
CA THR A 150 -25.67 -4.08 9.15
C THR A 150 -24.54 -3.49 8.27
N THR A 151 -24.82 -3.41 6.97
CA THR A 151 -24.27 -2.52 5.92
C THR A 151 -22.78 -2.17 5.92
N VAL A 152 -22.12 -2.65 4.86
CA VAL A 152 -20.77 -2.33 4.37
C VAL A 152 -20.48 -0.82 4.40
N ALA A 153 -19.70 -0.36 5.38
CA ALA A 153 -19.10 0.97 5.39
C ALA A 153 -17.60 0.85 5.64
N ALA A 154 -16.83 1.67 4.94
CA ALA A 154 -15.41 1.88 5.15
C ALA A 154 -15.16 2.42 6.57
N ASP A 155 -14.23 1.84 7.34
CA ASP A 155 -13.80 2.45 8.59
C ASP A 155 -12.76 3.54 8.27
N LEU A 156 -13.17 4.80 8.42
CA LEU A 156 -12.28 5.96 8.43
C LEU A 156 -11.81 6.19 9.86
N LEU A 157 -10.52 6.06 10.10
CA LEU A 157 -9.91 6.23 11.41
C LEU A 157 -9.31 7.63 11.53
N SER A 158 -9.71 8.39 12.54
CA SER A 158 -9.18 9.73 12.79
C SER A 158 -7.76 9.65 13.35
N MET A 159 -6.85 10.45 12.79
CA MET A 159 -5.52 10.67 13.35
C MET A 159 -5.56 11.87 14.33
N PRO A 160 -4.71 11.92 15.37
CA PRO A 160 -4.68 13.03 16.34
C PRO A 160 -4.38 14.40 15.71
N ASN A 161 -3.73 14.42 14.55
CA ASN A 161 -3.41 15.64 13.80
C ASN A 161 -4.49 16.06 12.80
N GLY A 162 -5.68 15.47 12.88
CA GLY A 162 -6.84 15.82 12.05
C GLY A 162 -6.89 15.15 10.67
N GLY A 163 -5.95 14.24 10.39
CA GLY A 163 -5.94 13.38 9.20
C GLY A 163 -6.82 12.14 9.31
N TRP A 164 -6.92 11.38 8.22
CA TRP A 164 -7.74 10.17 8.14
C TRP A 164 -6.95 8.99 7.62
N LEU A 165 -7.05 7.85 8.30
CA LEU A 165 -6.59 6.55 7.82
C LEU A 165 -7.77 5.77 7.24
N ILE A 166 -7.59 5.20 6.06
CA ILE A 166 -8.61 4.43 5.35
C ILE A 166 -8.34 2.94 5.58
N ASP A 167 -9.24 2.24 6.28
CA ASP A 167 -9.24 0.77 6.42
C ASP A 167 -10.57 0.20 5.92
N THR A 168 -10.72 0.12 4.60
CA THR A 168 -11.94 -0.45 4.00
C THR A 168 -11.79 -1.96 3.81
N PRO A 169 -12.89 -2.74 3.86
CA PRO A 169 -12.86 -4.16 3.48
C PRO A 169 -12.27 -4.39 2.07
N GLY A 170 -12.45 -3.45 1.15
CA GLY A 170 -11.85 -3.52 -0.18
C GLY A 170 -10.33 -3.34 -0.14
N LEU A 171 -9.80 -2.48 0.74
CA LEU A 171 -8.36 -2.34 0.94
C LEU A 171 -7.77 -3.62 1.55
N ARG A 172 -8.51 -4.28 2.45
CA ARG A 172 -8.14 -5.61 2.97
C ARG A 172 -8.12 -6.67 1.87
N ALA A 173 -9.08 -6.65 0.94
CA ALA A 173 -9.07 -7.53 -0.22
C ALA A 173 -7.87 -7.24 -1.16
N LEU A 174 -7.54 -5.96 -1.39
CA LEU A 174 -6.34 -5.57 -2.14
C LEU A 174 -5.07 -6.08 -1.45
N ASN A 175 -4.96 -5.96 -0.12
CA ASN A 175 -3.84 -6.50 0.66
C ASN A 175 -3.71 -8.02 0.53
N LEU A 176 -4.82 -8.76 0.50
CA LEU A 176 -4.80 -10.20 0.24
C LEU A 176 -4.35 -10.54 -1.19
N TRP A 177 -4.70 -9.70 -2.16
CA TRP A 177 -4.31 -9.90 -3.56
C TRP A 177 -2.86 -9.55 -3.83
N THR A 178 -2.38 -8.45 -3.25
CA THR A 178 -0.96 -8.12 -3.33
C THR A 178 -0.17 -9.24 -2.66
N SER A 179 -0.65 -9.81 -1.54
CA SER A 179 -0.07 -10.97 -0.82
C SER A 179 0.21 -12.22 -1.69
N GLY A 180 -0.47 -12.42 -2.82
CA GLY A 180 -0.22 -13.54 -3.74
C GLY A 180 0.07 -13.13 -5.19
N HIS A 181 -0.08 -14.06 -6.14
CA HIS A 181 0.01 -13.78 -7.60
C HIS A 181 -1.27 -13.15 -8.18
N GLY A 182 -2.24 -12.75 -7.35
CA GLY A 182 -3.57 -12.33 -7.79
C GLY A 182 -3.61 -10.97 -8.50
N ILE A 183 -2.62 -10.11 -8.26
CA ILE A 183 -2.55 -8.75 -8.80
C ILE A 183 -2.45 -8.71 -10.34
N GLU A 184 -1.78 -9.71 -10.95
CA GLU A 184 -1.63 -9.85 -12.40
C GLU A 184 -2.98 -10.10 -13.08
N ARG A 185 -3.92 -10.76 -12.40
CA ARG A 185 -5.25 -11.05 -12.97
C ARG A 185 -6.19 -9.85 -12.88
N ALA A 186 -6.07 -9.05 -11.82
CA ALA A 186 -6.91 -7.87 -11.60
C ALA A 186 -6.50 -6.68 -12.48
N PHE A 187 -5.23 -6.60 -12.89
CA PHE A 187 -4.68 -5.52 -13.71
C PHE A 187 -3.91 -6.08 -14.91
N ALA A 188 -4.45 -7.15 -15.50
CA ALA A 188 -3.81 -7.86 -16.59
C ALA A 188 -3.48 -6.97 -17.79
N ASP A 189 -4.24 -5.89 -18.01
CA ASP A 189 -3.97 -4.87 -19.01
C ASP A 189 -2.69 -4.07 -18.71
N ILE A 190 -2.52 -3.59 -17.48
CA ILE A 190 -1.32 -2.85 -17.05
C ILE A 190 -0.09 -3.77 -17.07
N PHE A 191 -0.22 -4.99 -16.52
CA PHE A 191 0.88 -5.95 -16.50
C PHE A 191 1.23 -6.49 -17.90
N LYS A 192 0.26 -6.66 -18.81
CA LYS A 192 0.56 -6.99 -20.22
C LYS A 192 1.33 -5.87 -20.92
N LEU A 193 1.01 -4.60 -20.62
CA LEU A 193 1.75 -3.47 -21.16
C LEU A 193 3.18 -3.42 -20.60
N ALA A 194 3.34 -3.66 -19.29
CA ALA A 194 4.65 -3.77 -18.66
C ALA A 194 5.48 -4.93 -19.23
N ASP A 195 4.88 -6.10 -19.46
CA ASP A 195 5.53 -7.27 -20.07
C ASP A 195 5.85 -7.08 -21.56
N SER A 196 5.10 -6.21 -22.26
CA SER A 196 5.40 -5.82 -23.64
C SER A 196 6.54 -4.80 -23.75
N CYS A 197 7.05 -4.33 -22.62
CA CYS A 197 8.16 -3.41 -22.60
C CYS A 197 9.45 -4.11 -22.99
N LYS A 198 10.14 -3.57 -24.00
CA LYS A 198 11.34 -4.18 -24.60
C LYS A 198 12.52 -4.22 -23.63
N PHE A 199 12.55 -3.34 -22.64
CA PHE A 199 13.64 -3.21 -21.67
C PHE A 199 13.17 -3.61 -20.27
N ARG A 200 13.94 -4.47 -19.61
CA ARG A 200 13.65 -4.98 -18.26
C ARG A 200 13.71 -3.89 -17.16
N ASP A 201 14.37 -2.79 -17.46
CA ASP A 201 14.63 -1.63 -16.59
C ASP A 201 14.03 -0.33 -17.17
N CYS A 202 12.97 -0.47 -17.97
CA CYS A 202 12.34 0.65 -18.65
C CYS A 202 11.85 1.73 -17.68
N LYS A 203 12.29 2.97 -17.86
CA LYS A 203 11.90 4.12 -17.01
C LYS A 203 10.66 4.86 -17.51
N HIS A 204 10.12 4.47 -18.67
CA HIS A 204 8.87 4.99 -19.25
C HIS A 204 8.85 6.53 -19.44
N GLN A 205 10.02 7.16 -19.53
CA GLN A 205 10.16 8.63 -19.59
C GLN A 205 10.56 9.12 -20.99
N ASP A 206 11.60 8.58 -21.59
CA ASP A 206 12.14 9.00 -22.90
C ASP A 206 12.87 7.84 -23.58
N GLU A 207 12.21 6.71 -23.75
CA GLU A 207 12.80 5.60 -24.48
C GLU A 207 12.53 5.74 -25.98
N PRO A 208 13.55 5.52 -26.82
CA PRO A 208 13.40 5.68 -28.26
C PRO A 208 12.34 4.70 -28.77
N LEU A 209 11.35 5.23 -29.49
CA LEU A 209 10.44 4.41 -30.27
C LEU A 209 11.26 3.56 -31.26
N PRO A 210 10.86 2.30 -31.50
CA PRO A 210 11.64 1.41 -32.35
C PRO A 210 11.80 2.03 -33.73
N SER A 211 13.06 2.17 -34.17
CA SER A 211 13.38 2.25 -35.59
C SER A 211 13.13 0.86 -36.19
N ASP A 212 12.27 0.79 -37.20
CA ASP A 212 12.05 -0.40 -38.04
C ASP A 212 13.37 -1.00 -38.57
#